data_AF-A0A1F2U7I9-F1
#
_entry.id   AF-A0A1F2U7I9-F1
#
_cell.length_a   1.000
_cell.length_b   1.000
_cell.length_c   1.000
_cell.angle_alpha   90.00
_cell.angle_beta   90.00
_cell.angle_gamma   90.00
#
_symmetry.space_group_name_H-M   'P 1'
#
loop_
_entity.id
_entity.type
_entity.pdbx_description
1 polymer ?
#
loop_
_entity_poly.entity_id
_entity_poly.type
_entity_poly.pdbx_seq_one_letter_code
_entity_poly.pdbx_strand_id
1 'polypeptide(L)'
;MSTEPDNFEWMKQDAGRIGIQNVDEAVRPFLYEDHALCVFKQTCGEVVVIEHNGDFFSCDHFVDREHYLGNIRETTLVEMLERPA
;
A
#
# COMPACT_ATOMS: atom_id res chain seq x y z
N MET A 1 6.80 -31.27 32.77
CA MET A 1 5.72 -30.27 32.65
C MET A 1 6.39 -28.94 32.40
N SER A 2 6.66 -28.61 31.13
CA SER A 2 7.29 -27.35 30.72
C SER A 2 6.20 -26.28 30.65
N THR A 3 6.28 -25.28 31.52
CA THR A 3 5.33 -24.16 31.65
C THR A 3 5.80 -22.92 30.89
N GLU A 4 6.32 -23.10 29.68
CA GLU A 4 6.55 -21.98 28.77
C GLU A 4 5.24 -21.76 27.99
N PRO A 5 4.71 -20.52 27.91
CA PRO A 5 3.58 -20.24 27.03
C PRO A 5 3.99 -20.64 25.61
N ASP A 6 3.18 -21.46 24.95
CA ASP A 6 3.42 -21.90 23.58
C ASP A 6 3.19 -20.69 22.66
N ASN A 7 4.21 -19.81 22.55
CA ASN A 7 4.18 -18.53 21.84
C ASN A 7 3.99 -18.67 20.31
N PHE A 8 3.70 -19.89 19.84
CA PHE A 8 3.51 -20.24 18.43
C PHE A 8 2.15 -20.88 18.15
N GLU A 9 1.18 -20.81 19.07
CA GLU A 9 -0.17 -21.36 18.86
C GLU A 9 -0.81 -20.85 17.56
N TRP A 10 -0.77 -19.53 17.33
CA TRP A 10 -1.27 -18.89 16.11
C TRP A 10 -0.60 -19.44 14.83
N MET A 11 0.72 -19.62 14.86
CA MET A 11 1.46 -20.19 13.72
C MET A 11 1.00 -21.60 13.37
N LYS A 12 0.57 -22.40 14.37
CA LYS A 12 0.14 -23.79 14.15
C LYS A 12 -1.30 -23.88 13.64
N GLN A 13 -2.19 -23.03 14.13
CA GLN A 13 -3.64 -23.18 13.92
C GLN A 13 -4.18 -22.28 12.79
N ASP A 14 -3.61 -21.09 12.63
CA ASP A 14 -4.23 -20.00 11.87
C ASP A 14 -3.39 -19.49 10.70
N ALA A 15 -2.06 -19.62 10.76
CA ALA A 15 -1.18 -19.18 9.66
C ALA A 15 -1.56 -19.88 8.34
N GLY A 16 -1.80 -19.08 7.30
CA GLY A 16 -2.28 -19.55 5.99
C GLY A 16 -3.78 -19.82 5.90
N ARG A 17 -4.53 -19.75 7.01
CA ARG A 17 -6.01 -19.79 7.05
C ARG A 17 -6.62 -18.43 7.34
N ILE A 18 -5.98 -17.66 8.22
CA ILE A 18 -6.35 -16.29 8.59
C ILE A 18 -5.21 -15.37 8.15
N GLY A 19 -5.50 -14.48 7.20
CA GLY A 19 -4.57 -13.41 6.81
C GLY A 19 -4.70 -12.23 7.78
N ILE A 20 -3.59 -11.84 8.40
CA ILE A 20 -3.52 -10.63 9.21
C ILE A 20 -2.59 -9.68 8.47
N GLN A 21 -3.16 -8.71 7.77
CA GLN A 21 -2.46 -7.82 6.84
C GLN A 21 -1.16 -7.22 7.43
N ASN A 22 -1.18 -6.71 8.66
CA ASN A 22 0.03 -6.13 9.28
C ASN A 22 1.11 -7.17 9.59
N VAL A 23 0.74 -8.41 9.91
CA VAL A 23 1.70 -9.50 10.14
C VAL A 23 2.30 -9.92 8.80
N ASP A 24 1.46 -10.08 7.78
CA ASP A 24 1.91 -10.43 6.43
C ASP A 24 2.86 -9.36 5.88
N GLU A 25 2.53 -8.07 6.03
CA GLU A 25 3.41 -6.97 5.64
C GLU A 25 4.74 -6.96 6.38
N ALA A 26 4.76 -7.27 7.68
CA ALA A 26 5.99 -7.31 8.47
C ALA A 26 6.94 -8.46 8.04
N VAL A 27 6.39 -9.55 7.48
CA VAL A 27 7.19 -10.70 7.02
C VAL A 27 7.82 -10.46 5.65
N ARG A 28 7.25 -9.62 4.79
CA ARG A 28 7.73 -9.39 3.41
C ARG A 28 9.21 -8.95 3.33
N PRO A 29 9.68 -7.95 4.12
CA PRO A 29 11.09 -7.57 4.09
C PRO A 29 12.03 -8.68 4.57
N PHE A 30 11.58 -9.54 5.49
CA PHE A 30 12.34 -10.72 5.93
C PHE A 30 12.53 -11.73 4.78
N LEU A 31 11.59 -11.76 3.84
CA LEU A 31 11.66 -12.56 2.61
C LEU A 31 12.32 -11.81 1.44
N TYR A 32 12.90 -10.63 1.67
CA TYR A 32 13.48 -9.75 0.64
C TYR A 32 12.47 -9.28 -0.42
N GLU A 33 11.19 -9.19 -0.05
CA GLU A 33 10.13 -8.63 -0.86
C GLU A 33 9.81 -7.19 -0.40
N ASP A 34 9.41 -6.34 -1.34
CA ASP A 34 8.81 -5.05 -1.03
C ASP A 34 7.44 -5.21 -0.36
N HIS A 35 7.07 -4.23 0.46
CA HIS A 35 5.73 -4.10 1.03
C HIS A 35 4.64 -4.02 -0.06
N ALA A 36 3.50 -4.67 0.17
CA ALA A 36 2.36 -4.55 -0.75
C ALA A 36 1.55 -3.28 -0.45
N LEU A 37 1.35 -2.95 0.81
CA LEU A 37 0.69 -1.71 1.20
C LEU A 37 1.62 -0.50 1.02
N CYS A 38 1.10 0.51 0.30
CA CYS A 38 1.83 1.76 0.03
C CYS A 38 2.35 2.45 1.30
N VAL A 39 1.59 2.40 2.40
CA VAL A 39 1.95 3.02 3.69
C VAL A 39 3.25 2.47 4.29
N PHE A 40 3.62 1.23 3.98
CA PHE A 40 4.87 0.63 4.45
C PHE A 40 6.01 0.72 3.44
N LYS A 41 5.73 1.13 2.19
CA LYS A 41 6.79 1.31 1.18
C LYS A 41 7.69 2.50 1.53
N GLN A 42 8.95 2.42 1.10
CA GLN A 42 9.92 3.50 1.30
C GLN A 42 9.55 4.78 0.53
N THR A 43 8.88 4.64 -0.61
CA THR A 43 8.50 5.74 -1.50
C THR A 43 6.99 5.72 -1.73
N CYS A 44 6.34 6.88 -1.56
CA CYS A 44 4.91 7.08 -1.83
C CYS A 44 4.66 7.47 -3.29
N GLY A 45 3.38 7.45 -3.71
CA GLY A 45 2.92 8.04 -4.99
C GLY A 45 2.61 7.05 -6.10
N GLU A 46 2.77 5.74 -5.87
CA GLU A 46 2.44 4.70 -6.86
C GLU A 46 0.96 4.27 -6.83
N VAL A 47 0.21 4.69 -5.80
CA VAL A 47 -1.22 4.39 -5.63
C VAL A 47 -2.02 5.65 -5.85
N VAL A 48 -2.41 5.85 -7.10
CA VAL A 48 -3.09 7.06 -7.58
C VAL A 48 -4.60 7.05 -7.32
N VAL A 49 -5.18 8.24 -7.32
CA VAL A 49 -6.62 8.45 -7.11
C VAL A 49 -7.23 9.18 -8.28
N ILE A 50 -8.45 8.77 -8.63
CA ILE A 50 -9.30 9.43 -9.62
C ILE A 50 -10.63 9.75 -8.97
N GLU A 51 -10.96 11.04 -8.92
CA GLU A 51 -12.27 11.51 -8.50
C GLU A 51 -13.33 11.32 -9.58
N HIS A 52 -14.60 11.35 -9.19
CA HIS A 52 -15.74 11.13 -10.09
C HIS A 52 -15.79 12.12 -11.28
N ASN A 53 -15.22 13.32 -11.12
CA ASN A 53 -15.11 14.35 -12.16
C ASN A 53 -13.92 14.11 -13.12
N GLY A 54 -13.06 13.12 -12.83
CA GLY A 54 -11.87 12.78 -13.59
C GLY A 54 -10.58 13.37 -13.05
N ASP A 55 -10.63 14.13 -11.96
CA ASP A 55 -9.43 14.74 -11.36
C ASP A 55 -8.51 13.66 -10.79
N PHE A 56 -7.22 13.84 -11.01
CA PHE A 56 -6.18 12.86 -10.76
C PHE A 56 -5.20 13.36 -9.70
N PHE A 57 -4.90 12.50 -8.72
CA PHE A 57 -4.02 12.79 -7.59
C PHE A 57 -3.05 11.65 -7.35
N SER A 58 -1.88 11.95 -6.77
CA SER A 58 -0.83 10.96 -6.50
C SER A 58 -1.14 9.99 -5.36
N CYS A 59 -2.09 10.33 -4.47
CA CYS A 59 -2.42 9.54 -3.28
C CYS A 59 -3.79 9.93 -2.72
N ASP A 60 -4.49 8.96 -2.10
CA ASP A 60 -5.76 9.14 -1.39
C ASP A 60 -5.65 9.94 -0.10
N HIS A 61 -4.45 10.04 0.47
CA HIS A 61 -4.18 10.91 1.61
C HIS A 61 -4.00 12.39 1.23
N PHE A 62 -3.83 12.70 -0.07
CA PHE A 62 -3.50 14.03 -0.58
C PHE A 62 -4.43 14.43 -1.72
N VAL A 63 -5.74 14.41 -1.46
CA VAL A 63 -6.79 14.82 -2.43
C VAL A 63 -7.12 16.30 -2.21
N ASP A 64 -6.18 17.17 -2.58
CA ASP A 64 -6.31 18.63 -2.47
C ASP A 64 -5.67 19.35 -3.66
N ARG A 65 -5.86 20.67 -3.73
CA ARG A 65 -5.36 21.48 -4.85
C ARG A 65 -3.84 21.50 -5.00
N GLU A 66 -3.08 21.33 -3.92
CA GLU A 66 -1.62 21.35 -3.97
C GLU A 66 -1.07 20.06 -4.61
N HIS A 67 -1.85 18.98 -4.58
CA HIS A 67 -1.48 17.66 -5.08
C HIS A 67 -2.25 17.23 -6.34
N TYR A 68 -3.00 18.14 -6.97
CA TYR A 68 -3.70 17.88 -8.23
C TYR A 68 -2.74 17.75 -9.40
N LEU A 69 -2.78 16.62 -10.12
CA LEU A 69 -1.88 16.31 -11.23
C LEU A 69 -2.48 16.56 -12.61
N GLY A 70 -3.81 16.59 -12.72
CA GLY A 70 -4.54 16.77 -13.98
C GLY A 70 -5.90 16.09 -14.01
N ASN A 71 -6.56 16.10 -15.16
CA ASN A 71 -7.82 15.39 -15.37
C ASN A 71 -7.65 14.31 -16.44
N ILE A 72 -8.07 13.08 -16.15
CA ILE A 72 -7.90 11.91 -17.04
C ILE A 72 -8.64 12.05 -18.38
N ARG A 73 -9.60 12.97 -18.48
CA ARG A 73 -10.32 13.24 -19.74
C ARG A 73 -9.52 14.13 -20.69
N GLU A 74 -8.48 14.81 -20.20
CA GLU A 74 -7.71 15.81 -20.93
C GLU A 74 -6.24 15.38 -21.12
N THR A 75 -5.66 14.72 -20.13
CA THR A 75 -4.26 14.27 -20.13
C THR A 75 -4.21 12.75 -20.01
N THR A 76 -3.30 12.09 -20.72
CA THR A 76 -3.16 10.63 -20.61
C THR A 76 -2.58 10.24 -19.25
N LEU A 77 -2.88 9.01 -18.80
CA LEU A 77 -2.37 8.51 -17.51
C LEU A 77 -0.83 8.53 -17.45
N VAL A 78 -0.16 8.10 -18.52
CA VAL A 78 1.32 8.06 -18.58
C VAL A 78 1.90 9.46 -18.42
N GLU A 79 1.36 10.44 -19.14
CA GLU A 79 1.81 11.83 -19.03
C GLU A 79 1.61 12.39 -17.63
N MET A 80 0.56 12.00 -16.90
CA MET A 80 0.36 12.44 -15.52
C MET A 80 1.32 11.75 -14.54
N LEU A 81 1.68 10.48 -14.77
CA LEU A 81 2.58 9.70 -13.91
C LEU A 81 4.06 10.06 -14.12
N GLU A 82 4.47 10.41 -15.33
CA GLU A 82 5.86 10.74 -15.67
C GLU A 82 6.22 12.21 -15.42
N ARG A 83 5.26 13.04 -14.98
CA ARG A 83 5.53 14.44 -14.61
C ARG A 83 6.46 14.47 -13.39
N PRO A 84 7.59 15.21 -13.47
CA PRO A 84 8.36 15.48 -12.27
C PRO A 84 7.49 16.26 -11.28
N ALA A 85 7.57 15.87 -10.00
CA ALA A 85 7.01 16.64 -8.89
C ALA A 85 7.70 18.01 -8.77
#